data_AF-A0AAD6NTZ8-F1
#
_entry.id   AF-A0AAD6NTZ8-F1
#
_cell.length_a   1.000
_cell.length_b   1.000
_cell.length_c   1.000
_cell.angle_alpha   90.00
_cell.angle_beta   90.00
_cell.angle_gamma   90.00
#
_symmetry.space_group_name_H-M   'P 1'
#
loop_
_entity.id
_entity.type
_entity.pdbx_description
1 polymer ?
#
loop_
_entity_poly.entity_id
_entity_poly.type
_entity_poly.pdbx_seq_one_letter_code
_entity_poly.pdbx_strand_id
1 'polypeptide(L)'
;MSWWWAGAIGAAKQQSENGDAFRVHRSVALVIGVTGIVGNSLAEILPLSDTPGGPWKVYGVARRPRPNWNLDHPVEYIQCDISNTADTQAKLSKLTDVTHIFYVTWALRFTEAENIEANNLMFRNVLQAVIPNAP
;
A
#
# COMPACT_ATOMS: atom_id res chain seq x y z
N MET A 1 -21.35 -15.45 -10.32
CA MET A 1 -21.28 -15.22 -8.86
C MET A 1 -20.09 -14.33 -8.58
N SER A 2 -20.27 -13.27 -7.79
CA SER A 2 -19.23 -12.25 -7.68
C SER A 2 -18.06 -12.73 -6.85
N TRP A 3 -16.85 -12.48 -7.36
CA TRP A 3 -15.57 -12.90 -6.82
C TRP A 3 -15.40 -12.52 -5.32
N TRP A 4 -15.91 -11.36 -4.90
CA TRP A 4 -15.83 -10.89 -3.51
C TRP A 4 -16.65 -11.67 -2.47
N TRP A 5 -17.63 -12.48 -2.88
CA TRP A 5 -18.42 -13.31 -1.94
C TRP A 5 -17.80 -14.69 -1.66
N ALA A 6 -16.90 -15.16 -2.52
CA ALA A 6 -16.32 -16.49 -2.38
C ALA A 6 -15.14 -16.55 -1.37
N GLY A 7 -14.43 -15.44 -1.18
CA GLY A 7 -13.17 -15.39 -0.41
C GLY A 7 -13.33 -15.42 1.12
N ALA A 8 -14.40 -14.83 1.67
CA ALA A 8 -14.59 -14.74 3.13
C ALA A 8 -14.77 -16.11 3.82
N ILE A 9 -15.13 -17.16 3.07
CA ILE A 9 -15.36 -18.52 3.59
C ILE A 9 -14.21 -19.48 3.19
N GLY A 10 -13.44 -19.15 2.14
CA GLY A 10 -12.43 -20.05 1.56
C GLY A 10 -11.00 -19.93 2.11
N ALA A 11 -10.66 -18.83 2.79
CA ALA A 11 -9.27 -18.52 3.17
C ALA A 11 -8.70 -19.37 4.32
N ALA A 12 -9.50 -20.20 4.99
CA ALA A 12 -9.09 -20.97 6.16
C ALA A 12 -8.32 -22.28 5.85
N LYS A 13 -8.00 -22.60 4.59
CA LYS A 13 -7.37 -23.89 4.28
C LYS A 13 -6.44 -23.87 3.07
N GLN A 14 -5.19 -23.48 3.31
CA GLN A 14 -3.99 -24.12 2.74
C GLN A 14 -2.72 -23.40 3.23
N GLN A 15 -2.07 -23.98 4.24
CA GLN A 15 -0.64 -23.82 4.44
C GLN A 15 0.06 -24.96 3.67
N SER A 16 0.98 -24.62 2.79
CA SER A 16 2.02 -25.54 2.31
C SER A 16 3.27 -24.75 2.02
N GLU A 17 4.36 -25.24 2.60
CA GLU A 17 5.74 -24.83 2.42
C GLU A 17 6.19 -24.96 0.96
N ASN A 18 6.93 -23.96 0.46
CA ASN A 18 8.09 -24.19 -0.41
C ASN A 18 8.91 -22.91 -0.58
N GLY A 19 10.22 -23.09 -0.50
CA GLY A 19 11.24 -22.05 -0.37
C GLY A 19 11.40 -21.10 -1.56
N ASP A 20 11.94 -19.93 -1.21
CA ASP A 20 12.79 -19.01 -1.99
C ASP A 20 12.84 -19.20 -3.51
N ALA A 21 11.68 -19.06 -4.16
CA ALA A 21 11.60 -18.82 -5.59
C ALA A 21 11.16 -17.37 -5.76
N PHE A 22 11.94 -16.57 -6.50
CA PHE A 22 11.59 -15.23 -6.93
C PHE A 22 10.13 -15.24 -7.44
N ARG A 23 9.19 -14.84 -6.57
CA ARG A 23 7.79 -14.70 -6.98
C ARG A 23 7.78 -13.54 -7.94
N VAL A 24 7.63 -13.83 -9.23
CA VAL A 24 7.35 -12.81 -10.23
C VAL A 24 5.94 -12.33 -9.92
N HIS A 25 5.85 -11.31 -9.07
CA HIS A 25 4.61 -10.61 -8.81
C HIS A 25 4.18 -9.96 -10.13
N ARG A 26 2.96 -10.25 -10.57
CA ARG A 26 2.42 -9.64 -11.79
C ARG A 26 2.20 -8.14 -11.59
N SER A 27 1.79 -7.76 -10.37
CA SER A 27 1.52 -6.39 -10.00
C SER A 27 2.13 -6.07 -8.64
N VAL A 28 2.54 -4.82 -8.47
CA VAL A 28 3.14 -4.32 -7.23
C VAL A 28 2.38 -3.07 -6.80
N ALA A 29 1.73 -3.16 -5.65
CA ALA A 29 0.91 -2.10 -5.08
C ALA A 29 1.72 -1.26 -4.09
N LEU A 30 1.57 0.06 -4.18
CA LEU A 30 1.96 1.00 -3.14
C LEU A 30 0.69 1.59 -2.50
N VAL A 31 0.39 1.16 -1.27
CA VAL A 31 -0.79 1.61 -0.52
C VAL A 31 -0.40 2.76 0.41
N ILE A 32 -0.81 3.97 0.07
CA ILE A 32 -0.56 5.17 0.88
C ILE A 32 -1.70 5.35 1.89
N GLY A 33 -1.39 5.17 3.18
CA GLY A 33 -2.38 5.13 4.26
C GLY A 33 -2.79 3.71 4.64
N VAL A 34 -1.84 2.76 4.67
CA VAL A 34 -2.12 1.32 4.84
C VAL A 34 -2.81 0.95 6.16
N THR A 35 -2.66 1.77 7.21
CA THR A 35 -3.34 1.57 8.50
C THR A 35 -4.68 2.29 8.60
N GLY A 36 -5.16 2.91 7.52
CA GLY A 36 -6.48 3.51 7.44
C GLY A 36 -7.57 2.48 7.18
N ILE A 37 -8.84 2.89 7.24
CA ILE A 37 -9.99 2.00 7.05
C ILE A 37 -9.89 1.23 5.72
N VAL A 38 -9.72 1.96 4.60
CA VAL A 38 -9.58 1.34 3.27
C VAL A 38 -8.21 0.71 3.07
N GLY A 39 -7.15 1.35 3.59
CA GLY A 39 -5.78 0.85 3.48
C GLY A 39 -5.62 -0.54 4.09
N ASN A 40 -6.28 -0.81 5.22
CA ASN A 40 -6.22 -2.12 5.86
C ASN A 40 -6.92 -3.18 5.03
N SER A 41 -8.10 -2.86 4.48
CA SER A 41 -8.80 -3.78 3.57
C SER A 41 -7.97 -4.09 2.32
N LEU A 42 -7.26 -3.11 1.76
CA LEU A 42 -6.35 -3.33 0.63
C LEU A 42 -5.16 -4.23 1.02
N ALA A 43 -4.58 -4.03 2.21
CA ALA A 43 -3.51 -4.86 2.74
C ALA A 43 -3.92 -6.33 2.93
N GLU A 44 -5.19 -6.57 3.26
CA GLU A 44 -5.76 -7.90 3.41
C GLU A 44 -6.08 -8.56 2.06
N ILE A 45 -6.71 -7.80 1.15
CA ILE A 45 -7.28 -8.35 -0.09
C ILE A 45 -6.24 -8.50 -1.20
N LEU A 46 -5.35 -7.51 -1.40
CA LEU A 46 -4.41 -7.53 -2.53
C LEU A 46 -3.56 -8.82 -2.58
N PRO A 47 -3.00 -9.31 -1.47
CA PRO A 47 -2.17 -10.52 -1.49
C PRO A 47 -2.92 -11.84 -1.72
N LEU A 48 -4.26 -11.85 -1.71
CA LEU A 48 -5.04 -13.08 -1.92
C LEU A 48 -4.79 -13.65 -3.32
N SER A 49 -4.74 -14.98 -3.43
CA SER A 49 -4.36 -15.69 -4.65
C SER A 49 -5.30 -15.47 -5.83
N ASP A 50 -6.56 -15.14 -5.54
CA ASP A 50 -7.62 -14.94 -6.51
C ASP A 50 -7.85 -13.46 -6.85
N THR A 51 -7.11 -12.53 -6.22
CA THR A 51 -7.21 -11.10 -6.51
C THR A 51 -6.82 -10.78 -7.95
N PRO A 52 -7.73 -10.17 -8.75
CA PRO A 52 -7.43 -9.79 -10.12
C PRO A 52 -6.16 -8.94 -10.22
N GLY A 53 -5.37 -9.18 -11.27
CA GLY A 53 -4.05 -8.56 -11.43
C GLY A 53 -2.95 -9.20 -10.57
N GLY A 54 -3.29 -10.16 -9.71
CA GLY A 54 -2.35 -10.89 -8.87
C GLY A 54 -1.50 -11.93 -9.62
N PRO A 55 -0.49 -12.52 -8.95
CA PRO A 55 -0.15 -12.32 -7.53
C PRO A 55 0.43 -10.93 -7.25
N TRP A 56 -0.04 -10.28 -6.19
CA TRP A 56 0.37 -8.92 -5.80
C TRP A 56 1.54 -8.95 -4.80
N LYS A 57 2.51 -8.05 -5.00
CA LYS A 57 3.40 -7.56 -3.94
C LYS A 57 2.79 -6.28 -3.37
N VAL A 58 2.89 -6.05 -2.06
CA VAL A 58 2.29 -4.87 -1.44
C VAL A 58 3.30 -4.15 -0.55
N TYR A 59 3.59 -2.90 -0.90
CA TYR A 59 4.20 -1.93 0.00
C TYR A 59 3.10 -1.13 0.72
N GLY A 60 3.20 -1.01 2.03
CA GLY A 60 2.23 -0.28 2.85
C GLY A 60 2.87 0.91 3.54
N VAL A 61 2.36 2.12 3.31
CA VAL A 61 2.91 3.35 3.87
C VAL A 61 2.01 3.94 4.95
N ALA A 62 2.60 4.24 6.11
CA ALA A 62 1.96 5.04 7.16
C ALA A 62 3.02 5.69 8.07
N ARG A 63 2.62 6.65 8.91
CA ARG A 63 3.57 7.40 9.74
C ARG A 63 3.99 6.67 11.02
N ARG A 64 3.00 6.12 11.72
CA ARG A 64 3.18 5.45 13.01
C ARG A 64 3.88 4.10 12.83
N PRO A 65 4.49 3.53 13.88
CA PRO A 65 4.92 2.13 13.84
C PRO A 65 3.77 1.22 13.47
N ARG A 66 4.08 0.10 12.80
CA ARG A 66 3.06 -0.87 12.40
C ARG A 66 2.33 -1.40 13.63
N PRO A 67 1.00 -1.25 13.73
CA PRO A 67 0.24 -1.69 14.88
C PRO A 67 0.05 -3.21 14.88
N ASN A 68 -0.11 -3.81 16.06
CA ASN A 68 -0.22 -5.27 16.22
C ASN A 68 -1.34 -5.90 15.38
N TRP A 69 -2.49 -5.24 15.27
CA TRP A 69 -3.65 -5.72 14.51
C TRP A 69 -3.42 -5.77 12.98
N ASN A 70 -2.33 -5.18 12.48
CA ASN A 70 -1.99 -5.17 11.06
C ASN A 70 -0.84 -6.13 10.74
N LEU A 71 -0.22 -6.78 11.73
CA LEU A 71 1.02 -7.58 11.55
C LEU A 71 0.83 -8.80 10.66
N ASP A 72 -0.36 -9.40 10.68
CA ASP A 72 -0.63 -10.66 9.96
C ASP A 72 -0.73 -10.48 8.44
N HIS A 73 -0.86 -9.25 7.94
CA HIS A 73 -0.91 -9.00 6.51
C HIS A 73 0.49 -9.14 5.87
N PRO A 74 0.64 -9.82 4.72
CA PRO A 74 1.93 -9.95 4.03
C PRO A 74 2.27 -8.68 3.24
N VAL A 75 2.54 -7.60 3.98
CA VAL A 75 2.85 -6.26 3.48
C VAL A 75 4.25 -5.84 3.91
N GLU A 76 5.01 -5.28 2.99
CA GLU A 76 6.26 -4.57 3.27
C GLU A 76 5.94 -3.17 3.81
N TYR A 77 5.99 -3.04 5.15
CA TYR A 77 5.57 -1.81 5.83
C TYR A 77 6.68 -0.76 5.84
N ILE A 78 6.37 0.44 5.36
CA ILE A 78 7.27 1.58 5.27
C ILE A 78 6.72 2.70 6.15
N GLN A 79 7.45 3.00 7.22
CA GLN A 79 7.16 4.19 8.02
C GLN A 79 7.58 5.44 7.26
N CYS A 80 6.67 6.26 6.77
CA CYS A 80 6.98 7.49 6.04
C CYS A 80 5.96 8.60 6.34
N ASP A 81 6.45 9.82 6.53
CA ASP A 81 5.59 11.02 6.51
C ASP A 81 5.59 11.63 5.12
N ILE A 82 4.51 11.38 4.38
CA ILE A 82 4.38 11.88 3.00
C ILE A 82 4.19 13.40 2.91
N SER A 83 3.95 14.09 4.04
CA SER A 83 3.97 15.56 4.07
C SER A 83 5.40 16.13 4.12
N ASN A 84 6.39 15.30 4.45
CA ASN A 84 7.80 15.65 4.40
C ASN A 84 8.42 15.18 3.08
N THR A 85 8.73 16.13 2.19
CA THR A 85 9.29 15.84 0.86
C THR A 85 10.58 15.03 0.92
N ALA A 86 11.49 15.36 1.85
CA ALA A 86 12.77 14.65 1.98
C ALA A 86 12.58 13.22 2.47
N ASP A 87 11.69 13.00 3.45
CA ASP A 87 11.38 11.66 3.96
C ASP A 87 10.72 10.79 2.87
N THR A 88 9.78 11.38 2.13
CA THR A 88 9.10 10.73 1.01
C THR A 88 10.07 10.31 -0.07
N GLN A 89 10.97 11.21 -0.49
CA GLN A 89 11.98 10.90 -1.49
C GLN A 89 12.93 9.81 -0.99
N ALA A 90 13.44 9.91 0.24
CA ALA A 90 14.39 8.95 0.79
C ALA A 90 13.85 7.52 0.91
N LYS A 91 12.53 7.36 1.07
CA LYS A 91 11.88 6.07 1.31
C LYS A 91 11.20 5.50 0.06
N LEU A 92 10.50 6.34 -0.72
CA LEU A 92 9.66 5.86 -1.82
C LEU A 92 10.39 5.83 -3.17
N SER A 93 11.43 6.63 -3.39
CA SER A 93 12.18 6.61 -4.67
C SER A 93 12.91 5.28 -4.94
N LYS A 94 13.14 4.50 -3.89
CA LYS A 94 13.80 3.19 -3.96
C LYS A 94 12.88 2.07 -4.44
N LEU A 95 11.57 2.33 -4.53
CA LEU A 95 10.56 1.34 -4.90
C LEU A 95 10.39 1.32 -6.42
N THR A 96 11.37 0.72 -7.12
CA THR A 96 11.45 0.75 -8.58
C THR A 96 10.55 -0.26 -9.29
N ASP A 97 9.84 -1.10 -8.53
CA ASP A 97 8.99 -2.16 -9.05
C ASP A 97 7.48 -1.83 -8.94
N VAL A 98 7.11 -0.67 -8.39
CA VAL A 98 5.72 -0.26 -8.18
C VAL A 98 5.00 -0.07 -9.51
N THR A 99 3.90 -0.81 -9.73
CA THR A 99 3.06 -0.67 -10.93
C THR A 99 1.74 0.07 -10.66
N HIS A 100 1.26 0.07 -9.41
CA HIS A 100 -0.01 0.70 -9.03
C HIS A 100 0.11 1.46 -7.71
N ILE A 101 -0.43 2.69 -7.67
CA ILE A 101 -0.53 3.50 -6.45
C ILE A 101 -1.99 3.50 -5.98
N PHE A 102 -2.24 3.10 -4.74
CA PHE A 102 -3.53 3.24 -4.06
C PHE A 102 -3.41 4.34 -3.01
N TYR A 103 -3.93 5.54 -3.31
CA TYR A 103 -3.87 6.70 -2.41
C TYR A 103 -5.13 6.81 -1.56
N VAL A 104 -5.05 6.39 -0.29
CA VAL A 104 -6.21 6.26 0.61
C VAL A 104 -5.98 6.98 1.95
N THR A 105 -5.41 8.19 1.88
CA THR A 105 -5.12 9.03 3.04
C THR A 105 -5.45 10.49 2.77
N TRP A 106 -5.54 11.28 3.85
CA TRP A 106 -5.73 12.73 3.80
C TRP A 106 -5.28 13.37 5.11
N ALA A 107 -5.07 14.68 5.09
CA ALA A 107 -4.86 15.52 6.25
C ALA A 107 -6.05 16.46 6.45
N LEU A 108 -6.57 16.49 7.68
CA LEU A 108 -7.56 17.47 8.10
C LEU A 108 -6.85 18.74 8.62
N ARG A 109 -7.33 19.90 8.20
CA ARG A 109 -6.94 21.24 8.65
C ARG A 109 -8.18 22.06 9.00
N PHE A 110 -7.96 23.25 9.57
CA PHE A 110 -9.04 24.08 10.09
C PHE A 110 -9.83 24.75 8.95
N THR A 111 -9.13 25.19 7.90
CA THR A 111 -9.74 25.80 6.72
C THR A 111 -9.56 24.95 5.48
N GLU A 112 -10.43 25.17 4.48
CA GLU A 112 -10.32 24.47 3.21
C GLU A 112 -9.07 24.89 2.41
N ALA A 113 -8.64 26.14 2.53
CA ALA A 113 -7.39 26.59 1.92
C ALA A 113 -6.18 25.80 2.46
N GLU A 114 -6.13 25.56 3.77
CA GLU A 114 -5.09 24.74 4.39
C GLU A 114 -5.23 23.25 4.04
N ASN A 115 -6.46 22.74 3.89
CA ASN A 115 -6.69 21.36 3.40
C ASN A 115 -6.12 21.19 2.00
N ILE A 116 -6.43 22.11 1.09
CA ILE A 116 -5.93 22.10 -0.29
C ILE A 116 -4.40 22.08 -0.27
N GLU A 117 -3.78 23.00 0.45
CA GLU A 117 -2.31 23.09 0.51
C GLU A 117 -1.68 21.80 1.06
N ALA A 118 -2.15 21.32 2.21
CA ALA A 118 -1.58 20.15 2.87
C ALA A 118 -1.76 18.87 2.04
N ASN A 119 -2.96 18.62 1.51
CA ASN A 119 -3.24 17.40 0.76
C ASN A 119 -2.60 17.41 -0.63
N ASN A 120 -2.49 18.59 -1.25
CA ASN A 120 -1.79 18.77 -2.53
C ASN A 120 -0.30 18.45 -2.36
N LEU A 121 0.35 19.00 -1.33
CA LEU A 121 1.75 18.70 -1.03
C LEU A 121 1.98 17.20 -0.81
N MET A 122 1.16 16.56 0.03
CA MET A 122 1.25 15.12 0.31
C MET A 122 1.14 14.27 -0.96
N PHE A 123 0.15 14.58 -1.81
CA PHE A 123 -0.07 13.85 -3.06
C PHE A 123 1.09 14.06 -4.05
N ARG A 124 1.53 15.31 -4.22
CA ARG A 124 2.68 15.65 -5.08
C ARG A 124 3.96 14.96 -4.66
N ASN A 125 4.27 14.94 -3.36
CA ASN A 125 5.46 14.28 -2.83
C ASN A 125 5.51 12.80 -3.21
N VAL A 126 4.38 12.07 -3.09
CA VAL A 126 4.30 10.66 -3.49
C VAL A 126 4.56 10.49 -4.98
N LEU A 127 3.86 11.25 -5.82
CA LEU A 127 4.00 11.12 -7.27
C LEU A 127 5.41 11.47 -7.75
N GLN A 128 6.02 12.52 -7.21
CA GLN A 128 7.39 12.93 -7.56
C GLN A 128 8.45 11.93 -7.10
N ALA A 129 8.20 11.17 -6.03
CA ALA A 129 9.12 10.13 -5.59
C ALA A 129 8.98 8.85 -6.41
N VAL A 130 7.76 8.48 -6.81
CA VAL A 130 7.47 7.17 -7.41
C VAL A 130 7.54 7.20 -8.94
N ILE A 131 6.91 8.17 -9.60
CA ILE A 131 6.78 8.19 -11.08
C ILE A 131 8.15 8.09 -11.79
N PRO A 132 9.21 8.83 -11.39
CA PRO A 132 10.49 8.76 -12.09
C PRO A 132 11.18 7.40 -12.02
N ASN A 133 10.75 6.53 -11.11
CA ASN A 133 11.37 5.24 -10.80
C ASN A 133 10.45 4.06 -11.15
N ALA A 134 9.23 4.32 -11.63
CA ALA A 134 8.27 3.29 -12.01
C ALA A 134 8.72 2.58 -13.30
N PRO A 135 8.39 1.28 -13.46
CA PRO A 135 8.78 0.47 -14.62
C PRO A 135 8.03 0.83 -15.92
#